data_AF-A0A183F3S1-F1
#
_entry.id   AF-A0A183F3S1-F1
#
_cell.length_a   1.000
_cell.length_b   1.000
_cell.length_c   1.000
_cell.angle_alpha   90.00
_cell.angle_beta   90.00
_cell.angle_gamma   90.00
#
_symmetry.space_group_name_H-M   'P 1'
#
loop_
_entity.id
_entity.type
_entity.pdbx_description
1 polymer ?
#
loop_
_entity_poly.entity_id
_entity_poly.type
_entity_poly.pdbx_seq_one_letter_code
_entity_poly.pdbx_strand_id
1 'polypeptide(L)'
;LGKYATRYEISLFDYSPRFQCANIVEEHEELIEEYYYHHQSNNMTEWLCESRLKLCCPYGHFGKDCVKCPGFEQSGLPCFGHGSCHGDGSRNGNGKCKCEAGYSGNMCRKCASNYFEKSKTENSIECEKCFEGCAGGCRGTSPKDCVQCKKGWSRNPDEECVDIDECAVESSCAKPNEKCVNSPGSFECVCVEGYKRDGSECVLDVEAKPYHALIAPDKLLKAISMTSLAVIIAFVVYRRSLLLVFLSGIAVVLIIFIDMHVNPETIPDEAKKFLGL
;
A
#
# COMPACT_ATOMS: atom_id res chain seq x y z
N LEU A 1 -19.51 7.18 -26.78
CA LEU A 1 -18.23 6.44 -26.84
C LEU A 1 -17.02 7.17 -26.21
N GLY A 2 -17.12 8.42 -25.76
CA GLY A 2 -16.01 9.19 -25.17
C GLY A 2 -15.56 8.84 -23.74
N LYS A 3 -15.88 7.66 -23.19
CA LYS A 3 -15.53 7.28 -21.80
C LYS A 3 -14.60 6.08 -21.64
N TYR A 4 -14.15 5.44 -22.72
CA TYR A 4 -13.33 4.21 -22.63
C TYR A 4 -11.86 4.38 -23.11
N ALA A 5 -11.47 5.55 -23.57
CA ALA A 5 -10.13 5.81 -24.11
C ALA A 5 -9.20 6.51 -23.10
N THR A 6 -8.91 5.87 -21.98
CA THR A 6 -7.82 6.30 -21.08
C THR A 6 -7.23 5.09 -20.39
N ARG A 7 -6.09 4.61 -20.89
CA ARG A 7 -5.00 3.96 -20.15
C ARG A 7 -4.08 3.22 -21.13
N TYR A 8 -3.21 3.93 -21.85
CA TYR A 8 -1.89 3.45 -22.28
C TYR A 8 -1.05 4.69 -22.64
N GLU A 9 -0.18 5.10 -21.72
CA GLU A 9 0.89 6.06 -22.02
C GLU A 9 1.93 5.34 -22.88
N ILE A 10 1.99 5.70 -24.17
CA ILE A 10 3.12 5.40 -25.04
C ILE A 10 3.72 6.75 -25.41
N SER A 11 4.81 7.12 -24.73
CA SER A 11 5.65 8.22 -25.15
C SER A 11 6.40 7.81 -26.41
N LEU A 12 6.18 8.52 -27.52
CA LEU A 12 7.18 8.88 -28.54
C LEU A 12 6.48 9.70 -29.64
N PHE A 13 6.87 10.98 -29.74
CA PHE A 13 6.53 11.96 -30.78
C PHE A 13 5.06 12.42 -30.88
N ASP A 14 4.92 13.74 -30.88
CA ASP A 14 3.71 14.54 -30.75
C ASP A 14 2.85 14.52 -32.03
N TYR A 15 2.07 13.46 -32.21
CA TYR A 15 0.85 13.45 -33.02
C TYR A 15 -0.25 12.80 -32.18
N SER A 16 -1.17 13.61 -31.68
CA SER A 16 -2.22 13.17 -30.75
C SER A 16 -2.92 11.90 -31.26
N PRO A 17 -3.00 10.83 -30.44
CA PRO A 17 -3.67 9.57 -30.79
C PRO A 17 -5.11 9.77 -31.29
N ARG A 18 -5.74 10.89 -30.92
CA ARG A 18 -7.10 11.25 -31.35
C ARG A 18 -7.20 11.53 -32.84
N PHE A 19 -6.19 12.14 -33.47
CA PHE A 19 -6.23 12.43 -34.91
C PHE A 19 -6.09 11.16 -35.74
N GLN A 20 -5.21 10.24 -35.33
CA GLN A 20 -5.08 8.94 -36.00
C GLN A 20 -6.33 8.09 -35.82
N CYS A 21 -6.91 8.05 -34.62
CA CYS A 21 -8.19 7.36 -34.42
C CYS A 21 -9.34 7.99 -35.22
N ALA A 22 -9.40 9.32 -35.31
CA ALA A 22 -10.43 10.01 -36.09
C ALA A 22 -10.31 9.69 -37.58
N ASN A 23 -9.09 9.76 -38.14
CA ASN A 23 -8.85 9.43 -39.54
C ASN A 23 -9.22 7.97 -39.87
N ILE A 24 -8.89 7.00 -39.00
CA ILE A 24 -9.25 5.59 -39.21
C ILE A 24 -10.78 5.40 -39.19
N VAL A 25 -11.50 6.14 -38.35
CA VAL A 25 -12.97 6.11 -38.32
C VAL A 25 -13.56 6.71 -39.58
N GLU A 26 -13.03 7.83 -40.06
CA GLU A 26 -13.44 8.45 -41.32
C GLU A 26 -13.15 7.54 -42.53
N GLU A 27 -11.98 6.88 -42.58
CA GLU A 27 -11.60 5.96 -43.66
C GLU A 27 -12.44 4.67 -43.70
N HIS A 28 -13.09 4.31 -42.60
CA HIS A 28 -13.84 3.06 -42.47
C HIS A 28 -15.29 3.25 -42.03
N GLU A 29 -15.84 4.45 -42.24
CA GLU A 29 -17.21 4.82 -41.84
C GLU A 29 -18.25 3.86 -42.43
N GLU A 30 -18.16 3.53 -43.72
CA GLU A 30 -19.08 2.61 -44.41
C GLU A 30 -19.11 1.21 -43.77
N LEU A 31 -17.96 0.68 -43.34
CA LEU A 31 -17.87 -0.63 -42.69
C LEU A 31 -18.42 -0.59 -41.26
N ILE A 32 -18.24 0.54 -40.57
CA ILE A 32 -18.81 0.77 -39.23
C ILE A 32 -20.34 0.86 -39.32
N GLU A 33 -20.87 1.53 -40.34
CA GLU A 33 -22.30 1.60 -40.62
C GLU A 33 -22.87 0.22 -41.00
N GLU A 34 -22.20 -0.53 -41.88
CA GLU A 34 -22.58 -1.92 -42.23
C GLU A 34 -22.67 -2.79 -40.97
N TYR A 35 -21.69 -2.68 -40.08
CA TYR A 35 -21.74 -3.38 -38.79
C TYR A 35 -22.96 -2.98 -37.96
N TYR A 36 -23.19 -1.67 -37.82
CA TYR A 36 -24.29 -1.15 -37.02
C TYR A 36 -25.66 -1.54 -37.57
N TYR A 37 -25.85 -1.63 -38.88
CA TYR A 37 -27.15 -1.97 -39.46
C TYR A 37 -27.37 -3.48 -39.64
N HIS A 38 -26.32 -4.28 -39.82
CA HIS A 38 -26.46 -5.68 -40.24
C HIS A 38 -25.74 -6.72 -39.36
N HIS A 39 -24.82 -6.30 -38.49
CA HIS A 39 -23.94 -7.23 -37.76
C HIS A 39 -23.80 -6.97 -36.25
N GLN A 40 -24.73 -6.24 -35.63
CA GLN A 40 -24.72 -5.98 -34.18
C GLN A 40 -24.74 -7.25 -33.31
N SER A 41 -25.08 -8.41 -33.88
CA SER A 41 -25.03 -9.70 -33.18
C SER A 41 -23.60 -10.23 -32.95
N ASN A 42 -22.59 -9.70 -33.64
CA ASN A 42 -21.17 -10.09 -33.50
C ASN A 42 -20.43 -9.11 -32.59
N ASN A 43 -19.26 -9.49 -32.07
CA ASN A 43 -18.39 -8.53 -31.39
C ASN A 43 -17.77 -7.58 -32.44
N MET A 44 -17.91 -6.26 -32.23
CA MET A 44 -17.40 -5.25 -33.15
C MET A 44 -15.90 -5.40 -33.43
N THR A 45 -15.10 -5.75 -32.41
CA THR A 45 -13.64 -5.90 -32.56
C THR A 45 -13.30 -7.12 -33.42
N GLU A 46 -13.96 -8.25 -33.19
CA GLU A 46 -13.75 -9.49 -33.94
C GLU A 46 -14.23 -9.35 -35.40
N TRP A 47 -15.38 -8.70 -35.60
CA TRP A 47 -15.93 -8.50 -36.93
C TRP A 47 -15.12 -7.45 -37.72
N LEU A 48 -14.91 -6.27 -37.16
CA LEU A 48 -14.28 -5.15 -37.87
C LEU A 48 -12.75 -5.30 -37.91
N CYS A 49 -12.10 -5.46 -36.75
CA CYS A 49 -10.64 -5.40 -36.68
C CYS A 49 -9.96 -6.71 -37.11
N GLU A 50 -10.53 -7.87 -36.76
CA GLU A 50 -9.94 -9.18 -37.06
C GLU A 50 -10.39 -9.69 -38.44
N SER A 51 -11.69 -9.70 -38.71
CA SER A 51 -12.26 -10.34 -39.91
C SER A 51 -12.25 -9.45 -41.16
N ARG A 52 -12.67 -8.18 -41.04
CA ARG A 52 -12.79 -7.26 -42.17
C ARG A 52 -11.49 -6.53 -42.49
N LEU A 53 -10.92 -5.82 -41.51
CA LEU A 53 -9.75 -4.96 -41.71
C LEU A 53 -8.42 -5.70 -41.56
N LYS A 54 -8.41 -6.89 -40.92
CA LYS A 54 -7.19 -7.67 -40.64
C LYS A 54 -6.09 -6.81 -40.01
N LEU A 55 -6.45 -5.97 -39.04
CA LEU A 55 -5.51 -5.12 -38.29
C LEU A 55 -5.18 -5.72 -36.93
N CYS A 56 -6.11 -6.48 -36.35
CA CYS A 56 -5.96 -7.18 -35.07
C CYS A 56 -5.72 -8.67 -35.28
N CYS A 57 -5.30 -9.32 -34.19
CA CYS A 57 -5.32 -10.78 -34.05
C CYS A 57 -6.42 -11.18 -33.06
N PRO A 58 -6.95 -12.42 -33.15
CA PRO A 58 -7.84 -12.96 -32.13
C PRO A 58 -7.19 -13.01 -30.76
N TYR A 59 -8.01 -13.04 -29.70
CA TYR A 59 -7.52 -13.24 -28.33
C TYR A 59 -6.57 -14.44 -28.24
N GLY A 60 -5.45 -14.26 -27.53
CA GLY A 60 -4.40 -15.24 -27.37
C GLY A 60 -3.53 -15.48 -28.60
N HIS A 61 -3.52 -14.53 -29.54
CA HIS A 61 -2.64 -14.56 -30.72
C HIS A 61 -1.88 -13.24 -30.87
N PHE A 62 -0.69 -13.30 -31.47
CA PHE A 62 0.19 -12.14 -31.64
C PHE A 62 0.99 -12.19 -32.95
N GLY A 63 1.53 -11.05 -33.34
CA GLY A 63 2.47 -10.94 -34.47
C GLY A 63 1.78 -10.95 -35.84
N LYS A 64 2.57 -10.75 -36.90
CA LYS A 64 2.04 -10.50 -38.26
C LYS A 64 1.11 -11.60 -38.76
N ASP A 65 1.43 -12.84 -38.42
CA ASP A 65 0.69 -14.04 -38.82
C ASP A 65 -0.33 -14.49 -37.76
N CYS A 66 -0.53 -13.71 -36.69
CA CYS A 66 -1.41 -14.04 -35.56
C CYS A 66 -1.14 -15.45 -35.02
N VAL A 67 0.09 -15.70 -34.60
CA VAL A 67 0.47 -16.98 -33.98
C VAL A 67 -0.01 -17.05 -32.54
N LYS A 68 -0.36 -18.26 -32.06
CA LYS A 68 -0.83 -18.46 -30.68
C LYS A 68 0.22 -18.02 -29.66
N CYS A 69 -0.23 -17.33 -28.60
CA CYS A 69 0.56 -17.03 -27.43
C CYS A 69 0.99 -18.32 -26.71
N PRO A 70 2.17 -18.33 -26.05
CA PRO A 70 2.62 -19.49 -25.29
C PRO A 70 1.58 -19.90 -24.23
N GLY A 71 1.31 -21.20 -24.08
CA GLY A 71 0.36 -21.75 -23.11
C GLY A 71 -1.12 -21.77 -23.56
N PHE A 72 -1.46 -21.03 -24.62
CA PHE A 72 -2.85 -20.92 -25.09
C PHE A 72 -3.44 -22.24 -25.60
N GLU A 73 -2.63 -23.07 -26.26
CA GLU A 73 -3.08 -24.35 -26.81
C GLU A 73 -3.47 -25.37 -25.72
N GLN A 74 -2.82 -25.30 -24.55
CA GLN A 74 -3.03 -26.25 -23.46
C GLN A 74 -4.12 -25.79 -22.49
N SER A 75 -4.09 -24.52 -22.07
CA SER A 75 -5.03 -24.02 -21.04
C SER A 75 -6.20 -23.22 -21.62
N GLY A 76 -6.18 -22.91 -22.92
CA GLY A 76 -7.11 -21.95 -23.52
C GLY A 76 -6.83 -20.50 -23.13
N LEU A 77 -5.73 -20.23 -22.40
CA LEU A 77 -5.39 -18.92 -21.86
C LEU A 77 -3.93 -18.56 -22.19
N PRO A 78 -3.64 -17.31 -22.59
CA PRO A 78 -2.28 -16.86 -22.84
C PRO A 78 -1.44 -17.01 -21.57
N CYS A 79 -0.18 -17.42 -21.72
CA CYS A 79 0.76 -17.61 -20.62
C CYS A 79 0.20 -18.53 -19.52
N PHE A 80 -0.54 -19.57 -19.93
CA PHE A 80 -1.19 -20.54 -19.06
C PHE A 80 -2.20 -19.94 -18.07
N GLY A 81 -2.63 -18.69 -18.29
CA GLY A 81 -3.50 -17.94 -17.37
C GLY A 81 -2.77 -17.30 -16.19
N HIS A 82 -1.43 -17.34 -16.14
CA HIS A 82 -0.62 -16.83 -15.03
C HIS A 82 0.35 -15.72 -15.48
N GLY A 83 -0.06 -14.95 -16.48
CA GLY A 83 0.74 -13.87 -17.03
C GLY A 83 0.11 -13.19 -18.24
N SER A 84 0.81 -12.21 -18.77
CA SER A 84 0.40 -11.46 -19.96
C SER A 84 1.33 -11.74 -21.13
N CYS A 85 0.76 -11.98 -22.32
CA CYS A 85 1.51 -12.21 -23.54
C CYS A 85 1.82 -10.88 -24.24
N HIS A 86 3.08 -10.63 -24.58
CA HIS A 86 3.47 -9.41 -25.27
C HIS A 86 3.01 -9.42 -26.74
N GLY A 87 2.02 -8.58 -27.05
CA GLY A 87 1.38 -8.49 -28.36
C GLY A 87 0.06 -9.24 -28.46
N ASP A 88 -0.52 -9.69 -27.35
CA ASP A 88 -1.83 -10.33 -27.34
C ASP A 88 -2.89 -9.46 -28.04
N GLY A 89 -3.63 -10.06 -28.99
CA GLY A 89 -4.62 -9.40 -29.83
C GLY A 89 -4.04 -8.48 -30.92
N SER A 90 -2.72 -8.38 -31.04
CA SER A 90 -2.04 -7.43 -31.94
C SER A 90 -1.22 -8.13 -33.01
N ARG A 91 -1.14 -7.52 -34.20
CA ARG A 91 -0.20 -7.93 -35.26
C ARG A 91 1.26 -7.59 -34.97
N ASN A 92 1.51 -6.90 -33.88
CA ASN A 92 2.84 -6.58 -33.38
C ASN A 92 3.09 -7.32 -32.06
N GLY A 93 4.36 -7.45 -31.67
CA GLY A 93 4.77 -8.12 -30.45
C GLY A 93 5.64 -9.34 -30.70
N ASN A 94 6.14 -9.92 -29.62
CA ASN A 94 7.12 -11.02 -29.66
C ASN A 94 6.67 -12.26 -28.88
N GLY A 95 5.46 -12.24 -28.33
CA GLY A 95 4.85 -13.38 -27.64
C GLY A 95 5.48 -13.73 -26.30
N LYS A 96 6.44 -12.94 -25.81
CA LYS A 96 7.05 -13.22 -24.51
C LYS A 96 6.02 -13.05 -23.40
N CYS A 97 5.94 -14.05 -22.53
CA CYS A 97 5.10 -14.00 -21.35
C CYS A 97 5.77 -13.20 -20.23
N LYS A 98 5.03 -12.24 -19.69
CA LYS A 98 5.32 -11.58 -18.42
C LYS A 98 4.50 -12.28 -17.33
N CYS A 99 5.16 -13.11 -16.53
CA CYS A 99 4.48 -13.91 -15.51
C CYS A 99 4.07 -13.10 -14.28
N GLU A 100 2.99 -13.54 -13.65
CA GLU A 100 2.53 -13.06 -12.34
C GLU A 100 3.46 -13.53 -11.21
N ALA A 101 3.34 -12.88 -10.06
CA ALA A 101 4.10 -13.26 -8.88
C ALA A 101 3.80 -14.71 -8.49
N GLY A 102 4.85 -15.51 -8.33
CA GLY A 102 4.74 -16.94 -8.01
C GLY A 102 4.90 -17.86 -9.21
N TYR A 103 4.85 -17.34 -10.43
CA TYR A 103 5.00 -18.11 -11.66
C TYR A 103 6.25 -17.69 -12.43
N SER A 104 6.80 -18.63 -13.20
CA SER A 104 8.03 -18.47 -13.95
C SER A 104 8.07 -19.36 -15.19
N GLY A 105 9.08 -19.13 -16.03
CA GLY A 105 9.26 -19.83 -17.30
C GLY A 105 8.62 -19.12 -18.48
N ASN A 106 8.85 -19.66 -19.67
CA ASN A 106 8.39 -19.07 -20.94
C ASN A 106 6.86 -19.05 -21.11
N MET A 107 6.15 -19.94 -20.43
CA MET A 107 4.69 -20.05 -20.44
C MET A 107 4.07 -19.79 -19.07
N CYS A 108 4.84 -19.34 -18.07
CA CYS A 108 4.36 -19.19 -16.69
C CYS A 108 3.80 -20.48 -16.05
N ARG A 109 4.28 -21.64 -16.51
CA ARG A 109 3.87 -22.98 -16.04
C ARG A 109 4.81 -23.59 -15.00
N LYS A 110 5.73 -22.81 -14.43
CA LYS A 110 6.63 -23.24 -13.35
C LYS A 110 6.43 -22.32 -12.17
N CYS A 111 6.59 -22.84 -10.95
CA CYS A 111 6.62 -21.96 -9.79
C CYS A 111 7.93 -21.16 -9.75
N ALA A 112 7.85 -19.94 -9.24
CA ALA A 112 9.03 -19.10 -8.98
C ALA A 112 9.84 -19.69 -7.81
N SER A 113 11.07 -19.21 -7.60
CA SER A 113 12.02 -19.80 -6.63
C SER A 113 11.53 -19.86 -5.18
N ASN A 114 10.59 -18.98 -4.79
CA ASN A 114 10.02 -18.91 -3.43
C ASN A 114 8.60 -19.48 -3.36
N TYR A 115 8.24 -20.33 -4.31
CA TYR A 115 6.92 -20.95 -4.43
C TYR A 115 7.08 -22.44 -4.74
N PHE A 116 6.10 -23.24 -4.36
CA PHE A 116 6.04 -24.67 -4.64
C PHE A 116 4.76 -25.04 -5.38
N GLU A 117 4.79 -26.16 -6.10
CA GLU A 117 3.63 -26.70 -6.81
C GLU A 117 2.66 -27.30 -5.78
N LYS A 118 1.57 -26.60 -5.49
CA LYS A 118 0.51 -27.08 -4.58
C LYS A 118 -0.40 -28.07 -5.29
N SER A 119 -0.79 -27.75 -6.53
CA SER A 119 -1.58 -28.61 -7.40
C SER A 119 -1.15 -28.42 -8.85
N LYS A 120 -1.19 -29.51 -9.63
CA LYS A 120 -0.81 -29.50 -11.04
C LYS A 120 -1.66 -30.47 -11.82
N THR A 121 -2.35 -29.96 -12.82
CA THR A 121 -3.10 -30.75 -13.79
C THR A 121 -2.45 -30.63 -15.16
N GLU A 122 -3.07 -31.24 -16.17
CA GLU A 122 -2.64 -31.06 -17.56
C GLU A 122 -2.73 -29.59 -17.99
N ASN A 123 -3.79 -28.89 -17.57
CA ASN A 123 -4.16 -27.56 -18.08
C ASN A 123 -4.05 -26.43 -17.04
N SER A 124 -3.74 -26.73 -15.77
CA SER A 124 -3.59 -25.73 -14.71
C SER A 124 -2.43 -26.05 -13.76
N ILE A 125 -1.86 -25.01 -13.16
CA ILE A 125 -0.85 -25.10 -12.11
C ILE A 125 -1.18 -24.10 -11.02
N GLU A 126 -1.09 -24.53 -9.76
CA GLU A 126 -1.28 -23.65 -8.61
C GLU A 126 0.02 -23.58 -7.82
N CYS A 127 0.62 -22.39 -7.78
CA CYS A 127 1.83 -22.13 -7.04
C CYS A 127 1.52 -21.45 -5.71
N GLU A 128 1.98 -22.03 -4.61
CA GLU A 128 1.82 -21.48 -3.27
C GLU A 128 3.17 -21.03 -2.69
N LYS A 129 3.16 -19.96 -1.91
CA LYS A 129 4.39 -19.33 -1.41
C LYS A 129 5.03 -20.18 -0.32
N CYS A 130 6.35 -20.31 -0.36
CA CYS A 130 7.12 -20.94 0.71
C CYS A 130 7.06 -20.13 2.02
N PHE A 131 7.34 -20.81 3.14
CA PHE A 131 7.64 -20.13 4.40
C PHE A 131 8.78 -19.12 4.22
N GLU A 132 8.68 -17.97 4.89
CA GLU A 132 9.56 -16.84 4.67
C GLU A 132 11.04 -17.14 4.97
N GLY A 133 11.31 -18.07 5.89
CA GLY A 133 12.64 -18.55 6.22
C GLY A 133 13.25 -19.55 5.23
N CYS A 134 12.55 -19.96 4.16
CA CYS A 134 13.07 -20.96 3.21
C CYS A 134 13.97 -20.35 2.12
N ALA A 135 15.13 -20.96 1.88
CA ALA A 135 16.01 -20.72 0.74
C ALA A 135 16.05 -21.94 -0.19
N GLY A 136 16.20 -21.69 -1.50
CA GLY A 136 16.36 -22.76 -2.49
C GLY A 136 15.10 -23.58 -2.78
N GLY A 137 13.93 -23.12 -2.34
CA GLY A 137 12.63 -23.79 -2.55
C GLY A 137 12.09 -24.46 -1.29
N CYS A 138 10.87 -24.98 -1.39
CA CYS A 138 10.15 -25.66 -0.31
C CYS A 138 9.22 -26.75 -0.86
N ARG A 139 8.71 -27.61 0.02
CA ARG A 139 7.72 -28.65 -0.29
C ARG A 139 6.31 -28.33 0.22
N GLY A 140 6.19 -27.24 0.96
CA GLY A 140 5.00 -26.86 1.70
C GLY A 140 5.16 -25.48 2.32
N THR A 141 4.15 -25.06 3.06
CA THR A 141 4.07 -23.75 3.69
C THR A 141 4.67 -23.70 5.08
N SER A 142 5.08 -24.84 5.65
CA SER A 142 5.59 -24.91 7.02
C SER A 142 7.09 -24.66 7.09
N PRO A 143 7.62 -24.17 8.22
CA PRO A 143 9.07 -23.98 8.43
C PRO A 143 9.92 -25.25 8.24
N LYS A 144 9.35 -26.42 8.49
CA LYS A 144 9.97 -27.74 8.25
C LYS A 144 10.10 -28.11 6.78
N ASP A 145 9.26 -27.54 5.92
CA ASP A 145 9.18 -27.91 4.50
C ASP A 145 10.26 -27.21 3.64
N CYS A 146 11.12 -26.40 4.27
CA CYS A 146 12.22 -25.72 3.61
C CYS A 146 13.30 -26.70 3.17
N VAL A 147 13.76 -26.57 1.91
CA VAL A 147 14.94 -27.31 1.43
C VAL A 147 16.19 -26.83 2.16
N GLN A 148 16.35 -25.51 2.30
CA GLN A 148 17.41 -24.87 3.08
C GLN A 148 16.82 -23.71 3.89
N CYS A 149 17.43 -23.37 5.02
CA CYS A 149 17.06 -22.15 5.74
C CYS A 149 17.78 -20.96 5.09
N LYS A 150 17.12 -19.80 5.02
CA LYS A 150 17.72 -18.54 4.61
C LYS A 150 18.81 -18.14 5.61
N LYS A 151 19.70 -17.24 5.18
CA LYS A 151 20.60 -16.54 6.10
C LYS A 151 19.78 -15.79 7.15
N GLY A 152 20.23 -15.81 8.41
CA GLY A 152 19.47 -15.31 9.56
C GLY A 152 18.50 -16.34 10.15
N TRP A 153 18.42 -17.55 9.57
CA TRP A 153 17.59 -18.65 10.06
C TRP A 153 18.46 -19.88 10.31
N SER A 154 18.10 -20.69 11.30
CA SER A 154 18.78 -21.94 11.63
C SER A 154 17.79 -23.09 11.74
N ARG A 155 18.26 -24.32 11.49
CA ARG A 155 17.42 -25.51 11.63
C ARG A 155 17.43 -25.95 13.10
N ASN A 156 16.26 -26.00 13.72
CA ASN A 156 16.11 -26.50 15.10
C ASN A 156 16.10 -28.06 15.14
N PRO A 157 16.08 -28.68 16.34
CA PRO A 157 15.99 -30.13 16.47
C PRO A 157 14.77 -30.78 15.81
N ASP A 158 13.67 -30.05 15.65
CA ASP A 158 12.44 -30.49 14.98
C ASP A 158 12.48 -30.30 13.45
N GLU A 159 13.66 -30.01 12.91
CA GLU A 159 13.92 -29.75 11.49
C GLU A 159 13.22 -28.50 10.91
N GLU A 160 12.73 -27.60 11.76
CA GLU A 160 12.11 -26.34 11.37
C GLU A 160 13.17 -25.24 11.18
N CYS A 161 13.01 -24.44 10.11
CA CYS A 161 13.76 -23.20 10.00
C CYS A 161 13.19 -22.16 10.97
N VAL A 162 13.92 -21.91 12.04
CA VAL A 162 13.60 -20.89 13.05
C VAL A 162 14.52 -19.69 12.88
N ASP A 163 13.98 -18.52 13.16
CA ASP A 163 14.73 -17.27 13.12
C ASP A 163 15.86 -17.32 14.16
N ILE A 164 17.04 -16.83 13.79
CA ILE A 164 18.15 -16.70 14.75
C ILE A 164 17.90 -15.39 15.50
N ASP A 165 17.61 -15.47 16.79
CA ASP A 165 17.53 -14.27 17.61
C ASP A 165 18.94 -13.74 17.87
N GLU A 166 19.41 -12.86 16.98
CA GLU A 166 20.72 -12.26 17.16
C GLU A 166 20.76 -11.37 18.42
N CYS A 167 19.63 -10.82 18.86
CA CYS A 167 19.56 -9.99 20.07
C CYS A 167 19.69 -10.79 21.38
N ALA A 168 19.58 -12.11 21.35
CA ALA A 168 19.85 -12.96 22.50
C ALA A 168 21.34 -12.96 22.91
N VAL A 169 22.23 -12.47 22.04
CA VAL A 169 23.65 -12.30 22.33
C VAL A 169 23.92 -10.86 22.79
N GLU A 170 24.53 -10.68 23.98
CA GLU A 170 24.77 -9.35 24.57
C GLU A 170 25.57 -8.39 23.68
N SER A 171 26.34 -8.89 22.71
CA SER A 171 27.23 -8.09 21.86
C SER A 171 26.68 -7.72 20.48
N SER A 172 25.39 -7.92 20.21
CA SER A 172 24.84 -7.72 18.86
C SER A 172 24.76 -6.27 18.42
N CYS A 173 24.60 -5.34 19.37
CA CYS A 173 24.78 -3.91 19.13
C CYS A 173 26.04 -3.42 19.84
N ALA A 174 27.06 -3.07 19.07
CA ALA A 174 28.38 -2.72 19.59
C ALA A 174 28.49 -1.27 20.10
N LYS A 175 27.51 -0.41 19.83
CA LYS A 175 27.58 1.03 20.13
C LYS A 175 26.76 1.39 21.36
N PRO A 176 27.19 2.42 22.13
CA PRO A 176 26.43 2.90 23.28
C PRO A 176 25.09 3.50 22.86
N ASN A 177 24.12 3.44 23.78
CA ASN A 177 22.77 3.98 23.60
C ASN A 177 21.99 3.34 22.44
N GLU A 178 22.37 2.12 22.03
CA GLU A 178 21.61 1.28 21.11
C GLU A 178 20.91 0.16 21.85
N LYS A 179 19.74 -0.21 21.34
CA LYS A 179 18.98 -1.39 21.72
C LYS A 179 18.83 -2.28 20.49
N CYS A 180 19.07 -3.58 20.67
CA CYS A 180 18.82 -4.57 19.64
C CYS A 180 17.32 -4.86 19.53
N VAL A 181 16.81 -4.90 18.30
CA VAL A 181 15.44 -5.31 17.95
C VAL A 181 15.54 -6.44 16.93
N ASN A 182 15.13 -7.64 17.35
CA ASN A 182 15.15 -8.81 16.47
C ASN A 182 14.01 -8.71 15.45
N SER A 183 14.25 -9.15 14.22
CA SER A 183 13.28 -9.17 13.13
C SER A 183 13.43 -10.47 12.31
N PRO A 184 12.41 -10.93 11.58
CA PRO A 184 12.54 -12.19 10.84
C PRO A 184 13.67 -12.16 9.79
N GLY A 185 14.72 -12.94 10.02
CA GLY A 185 15.92 -13.09 9.22
C GLY A 185 17.01 -12.03 9.41
N SER A 186 16.88 -11.13 10.40
CA SER A 186 17.84 -10.07 10.67
C SER A 186 17.58 -9.41 12.03
N PHE A 187 18.46 -8.51 12.46
CA PHE A 187 18.19 -7.62 13.58
C PHE A 187 18.50 -6.17 13.19
N GLU A 188 17.94 -5.23 13.94
CA GLU A 188 18.26 -3.81 13.84
C GLU A 188 18.69 -3.27 15.19
N CYS A 189 19.78 -2.48 15.19
CA CYS A 189 20.17 -1.69 16.34
C CYS A 189 19.47 -0.32 16.24
N VAL A 190 18.56 -0.02 17.15
CA VAL A 190 17.84 1.25 17.21
C VAL A 190 18.35 2.07 18.40
N CYS A 191 18.33 3.40 18.30
CA CYS A 191 18.68 4.23 19.44
C CYS A 191 17.65 4.04 20.55
N VAL A 192 18.12 4.01 21.80
CA VAL A 192 17.23 3.97 22.97
C VAL A 192 16.39 5.25 23.04
N GLU A 193 15.29 5.20 23.79
CA GLU A 193 14.40 6.34 23.96
C GLU A 193 15.17 7.57 24.49
N GLY A 194 14.89 8.74 23.90
CA GLY A 194 15.62 9.99 24.18
C GLY A 194 16.92 10.15 23.40
N TYR A 195 17.25 9.23 22.49
CA TYR A 195 18.41 9.34 21.59
C TYR A 195 17.97 9.24 20.12
N LYS A 196 18.69 9.93 19.23
CA LYS A 196 18.52 9.88 17.78
C LYS A 196 19.80 9.43 17.10
N ARG A 197 19.66 8.83 15.92
CA ARG A 197 20.79 8.38 15.12
C ARG A 197 21.42 9.57 14.41
N ASP A 198 22.67 9.88 14.75
CA ASP A 198 23.49 10.87 14.08
C ASP A 198 24.72 10.18 13.46
N GLY A 199 24.69 10.04 12.13
CA GLY A 199 25.62 9.21 11.38
C GLY A 199 25.61 7.77 11.87
N SER A 200 26.67 7.39 12.58
CA SER A 200 26.86 6.03 13.07
C SER A 200 26.54 5.87 14.56
N GLU A 201 26.38 6.95 15.32
CA GLU A 201 26.22 6.92 16.77
C GLU A 201 24.81 7.37 17.20
N CYS A 202 24.41 6.98 18.41
CA CYS A 202 23.19 7.45 19.04
C CYS A 202 23.52 8.61 19.98
N VAL A 203 23.04 9.81 19.63
CA VAL A 203 23.23 11.04 20.39
C VAL A 203 21.93 11.44 21.07
N LEU A 204 22.01 12.15 22.19
CA LEU A 204 20.83 12.63 22.91
C LEU A 204 19.94 13.46 21.97
N ASP A 205 18.67 13.12 21.91
CA ASP A 205 17.68 13.87 21.14
C ASP A 205 17.19 15.06 21.95
N VAL A 206 17.94 16.15 21.89
CA VAL A 206 17.60 17.42 22.55
C VAL A 206 16.38 18.13 21.94
N GLU A 207 15.91 17.66 20.77
CA GLU A 207 14.75 18.19 20.06
C GLU A 207 13.50 17.32 20.24
N ALA A 208 13.64 16.18 20.93
CA ALA A 208 12.52 15.31 21.25
C ALA A 208 11.47 16.12 22.03
N LYS A 209 10.26 16.21 21.48
CA LYS A 209 9.13 16.81 22.19
C LYS A 209 8.94 16.02 23.49
N PRO A 210 8.85 16.67 24.66
CA PRO A 210 8.54 15.97 25.89
C PRO A 210 7.26 15.19 25.68
N TYR A 211 7.26 13.91 26.08
CA TYR A 211 6.14 12.99 25.96
C TYR A 211 4.84 13.75 26.26
N HIS A 212 3.99 13.91 25.24
CA HIS A 212 2.76 14.68 25.41
C HIS A 212 1.97 14.01 26.52
N ALA A 213 1.84 14.67 27.67
CA ALA A 213 0.77 14.36 28.60
C ALA A 213 -0.51 14.25 27.77
N LEU A 214 -1.31 13.21 28.01
CA LEU A 214 -2.52 12.88 27.23
C LEU A 214 -3.45 14.08 26.98
N ILE A 215 -3.33 15.11 27.82
CA ILE A 215 -4.02 16.38 27.74
C ILE A 215 -2.96 17.47 27.93
N ALA A 216 -2.88 18.41 26.99
CA ALA A 216 -2.01 19.57 27.13
C ALA A 216 -2.38 20.35 28.42
N PRO A 217 -1.40 20.88 29.18
CA PRO A 217 -1.65 21.46 30.50
C PRO A 217 -2.66 22.61 30.47
N ASP A 218 -2.72 23.39 29.38
CA ASP A 218 -3.73 24.42 29.13
C ASP A 218 -5.16 23.85 29.03
N LYS A 219 -5.31 22.71 28.33
CA LYS A 219 -6.60 22.02 28.17
C LYS A 219 -7.05 21.37 29.47
N LEU A 220 -6.12 20.83 30.26
CA LEU A 220 -6.41 20.24 31.56
C LEU A 220 -6.85 21.32 32.56
N LEU A 221 -6.16 22.47 32.62
CA LEU A 221 -6.55 23.58 33.48
C LEU A 221 -7.92 24.14 33.10
N LYS A 222 -8.20 24.34 31.80
CA LYS A 222 -9.50 24.80 31.32
C LYS A 222 -10.61 23.80 31.67
N ALA A 223 -10.37 22.49 31.54
CA ALA A 223 -11.34 21.47 31.92
C ALA A 223 -11.65 21.46 33.42
N ILE A 224 -10.63 21.59 34.29
CA ILE A 224 -10.79 21.67 35.75
C ILE A 224 -11.54 22.94 36.15
N SER A 225 -11.21 24.08 35.53
CA SER A 225 -11.89 25.36 35.77
C SER A 225 -13.37 25.30 35.39
N MET A 226 -13.67 24.78 34.20
CA MET A 226 -15.06 24.70 33.69
C MET A 226 -15.93 23.74 34.50
N THR A 227 -15.36 22.61 34.94
CA THR A 227 -16.07 21.64 35.79
C THR A 227 -16.33 22.21 37.18
N SER A 228 -15.37 22.94 37.77
CA SER A 228 -15.53 23.60 39.06
C SER A 228 -16.65 24.65 39.03
N LEU A 229 -16.69 25.48 37.97
CA LEU A 229 -17.72 26.50 37.79
C LEU A 229 -19.12 25.89 37.66
N ALA A 230 -19.26 24.80 36.91
CA ALA A 230 -20.53 24.09 36.76
C ALA A 230 -21.08 23.55 38.08
N VAL A 231 -20.20 22.99 38.93
CA VAL A 231 -20.57 22.50 40.28
C VAL A 231 -21.02 23.64 41.19
N ILE A 232 -20.32 24.78 41.17
CA ILE A 232 -20.68 25.96 41.95
C ILE A 232 -22.07 26.49 41.54
N ILE A 233 -22.33 26.59 40.23
CA ILE A 233 -23.62 27.05 39.71
C ILE A 233 -24.74 26.08 40.11
N ALA A 234 -24.52 24.77 39.99
CA ALA A 234 -25.49 23.76 40.40
C ALA A 234 -25.84 23.84 41.89
N PHE A 235 -24.84 24.05 42.76
CA PHE A 235 -25.04 24.23 44.19
C PHE A 235 -25.81 25.51 44.53
N VAL A 236 -25.50 26.61 43.85
CA VAL A 236 -26.18 27.90 44.01
C VAL A 236 -27.65 27.83 43.59
N VAL A 237 -27.95 27.17 42.47
CA VAL A 237 -29.32 26.90 42.01
C VAL A 237 -30.06 25.99 42.98
N TYR A 238 -29.41 24.94 43.49
CA TYR A 238 -29.98 24.03 44.48
C TYR A 238 -30.37 24.73 45.79
N ARG A 239 -29.55 25.67 46.28
CA ARG A 239 -29.85 26.45 47.49
C ARG A 239 -30.93 27.53 47.33
N ARG A 240 -31.50 27.72 46.12
CA ARG A 240 -32.59 28.67 45.81
C ARG A 240 -32.36 30.11 46.32
N SER A 241 -31.10 30.53 46.43
CA SER A 241 -30.76 31.89 46.86
C SER A 241 -30.60 32.81 45.65
N LEU A 242 -31.60 33.68 45.43
CA LEU A 242 -31.64 34.64 44.31
C LEU A 242 -30.40 35.55 44.24
N LEU A 243 -29.84 35.95 45.39
CA LEU A 243 -28.64 36.79 45.46
C LEU A 243 -27.40 36.05 44.96
N LEU A 244 -27.22 34.79 45.37
CA LEU A 244 -26.06 33.98 44.95
C LEU A 244 -26.14 33.62 43.47
N VAL A 245 -27.35 33.37 42.93
CA VAL A 245 -27.57 33.16 41.49
C VAL A 245 -27.11 34.39 40.70
N PHE A 246 -27.49 35.58 41.15
CA PHE A 246 -27.09 36.84 40.50
C PHE A 246 -25.57 37.06 40.55
N LEU A 247 -24.93 36.87 41.71
CA LEU A 247 -23.47 36.98 41.84
C LEU A 247 -22.72 35.94 40.99
N SER A 248 -23.23 34.70 40.92
CA SER A 248 -22.65 33.65 40.06
C SER A 248 -22.77 34.00 38.58
N GLY A 249 -23.89 34.61 38.16
CA GLY A 249 -24.08 35.08 36.79
C GLY A 249 -23.10 36.19 36.41
N ILE A 250 -22.85 37.14 37.32
CA ILE A 250 -21.82 38.18 37.12
C ILE A 250 -20.44 37.54 36.97
N ALA A 251 -20.08 36.57 37.81
CA ALA A 251 -18.79 35.89 37.73
C ALA A 251 -18.61 35.17 36.38
N VAL A 252 -19.65 34.49 35.87
CA VAL A 252 -19.62 33.82 34.57
C VAL A 252 -19.42 34.83 33.43
N VAL A 253 -20.14 35.96 33.45
CA VAL A 253 -19.99 37.02 32.43
C VAL A 253 -18.59 37.60 32.44
N LEU A 254 -18.01 37.84 33.63
CA LEU A 254 -16.63 38.31 33.76
C LEU A 254 -15.61 37.30 33.24
N ILE A 255 -15.79 36.00 33.51
CA ILE A 255 -14.91 34.95 33.00
C ILE A 255 -14.98 34.88 31.46
N ILE A 256 -16.17 34.92 30.87
CA ILE A 256 -16.36 34.93 29.42
C ILE A 256 -15.73 36.19 28.81
N PHE A 257 -15.91 37.34 29.44
CA PHE A 257 -15.31 38.59 28.99
C PHE A 257 -13.77 38.52 28.99
N ILE A 258 -13.17 37.97 30.06
CA ILE A 258 -11.73 37.74 30.15
C ILE A 258 -11.24 36.77 29.07
N ASP A 259 -11.90 35.62 28.88
CA ASP A 259 -11.47 34.63 27.87
C ASP A 259 -11.65 35.15 26.43
N MET A 260 -12.60 36.07 26.19
CA MET A 260 -12.81 36.70 24.86
C MET A 260 -11.87 37.87 24.56
N HIS A 261 -11.43 38.63 25.57
CA HIS A 261 -10.67 39.87 25.36
C HIS A 261 -9.19 39.77 25.75
N VAL A 262 -8.79 38.75 26.52
CA VAL A 262 -7.39 38.51 26.86
C VAL A 262 -6.77 37.59 25.80
N ASN A 263 -5.99 38.18 24.90
CA ASN A 263 -5.27 37.44 23.87
C ASN A 263 -4.04 36.73 24.49
N PRO A 264 -3.98 35.38 24.53
CA PRO A 264 -2.91 34.64 25.20
C PRO A 264 -1.51 34.89 24.60
N GLU A 265 -1.44 35.42 23.37
CA GLU A 265 -0.18 35.77 22.71
C GLU A 265 0.49 37.03 23.27
N THR A 266 -0.23 37.85 24.04
CA THR A 266 0.31 39.09 24.64
C THR A 266 0.93 38.89 26.03
N ILE A 267 0.94 37.66 26.54
CA ILE A 267 1.53 37.33 27.84
C ILE A 267 3.06 37.32 27.70
N PRO A 268 3.80 38.12 28.50
CA PRO A 268 5.26 38.16 28.48
C PRO A 268 5.86 36.76 28.72
N ASP A 269 6.92 36.40 27.98
CA ASP A 269 7.51 35.06 28.05
C ASP A 269 8.04 34.70 29.45
N GLU A 270 8.38 35.71 30.26
CA GLU A 270 8.75 35.54 31.68
C GLU A 270 7.59 35.01 32.53
N ALA A 271 6.35 35.38 32.22
CA ALA A 271 5.16 34.88 32.90
C ALA A 271 4.75 33.47 32.44
N LYS A 272 5.00 33.11 31.17
CA LYS A 272 4.78 31.75 30.65
C LYS A 272 5.67 30.73 31.37
N LYS A 273 6.92 31.11 31.64
CA LYS A 273 7.89 30.29 32.40
C LYS A 273 7.46 30.02 33.85
N PHE A 274 6.80 30.98 34.50
CA PHE A 274 6.26 30.80 35.87
C PHE A 274 4.95 29.99 35.89
N LEU A 275 4.20 29.98 34.79
CA LEU A 275 2.92 29.27 34.66
C LEU A 275 3.05 27.87 34.03
N GLY A 276 4.25 27.48 33.57
CA GLY A 276 4.50 26.17 32.96
C GLY A 276 3.81 25.98 31.60
N LEU A 277 3.57 27.09 30.88
CA LEU A 277 3.03 27.13 29.51
C LEU A 277 4.15 27.31 28.48
#